data_AF-A0A1J4L4W7-F1
#
_entry.id   AF-A0A1J4L4W7-F1
#
_cell.length_a   1.000
_cell.length_b   1.000
_cell.length_c   1.000
_cell.angle_alpha   90.00
_cell.angle_beta   90.00
_cell.angle_gamma   90.00
#
_symmetry.space_group_name_H-M   'P 1'
#
loop_
_entity.id
_entity.type
_entity.pdbx_description
1 polymer ?
#
loop_
_entity_poly.entity_id
_entity_poly.type
_entity_poly.pdbx_seq_one_letter_code
_entity_poly.pdbx_strand_id
1 'polypeptide(L)'
;MEDILPKWISILSDDSVQNILLTGCGGGFDFTNALLMIPFIFKMKKKLIIVSNSFSTINSTYKDYETVFSNETRALAKKIVPGKDKPNSGYMPEKIFIDIINQHFPENDMELYATEAHYMPAPTATEFLKKLCQEKSIDCVITIDGGSDSLMKGDEYEIATIAEDFISLVTVQNLMHDKSLNIKYGILIAVGIGADRVHGASDASSLRAIAELTRMGGFLGSNSINQDSLGFKMYSELLLESKKHFQSIVGSFIAAAAVGQFGPAYPDIRPVKVPRNFERSGVPEECITLFNLDEEGNEHDEINNNRADKSSTYIWPIMAQFYAFDVNVVLERCLLGEDAKGRFGYQDTLRRKLELSDRILSPESFPTFDFD
;
A
#
# COMPACT_ATOMS: atom_id res chain seq x y z
N MET A 1 -16.86 -16.35 -16.36
CA MET A 1 -15.75 -15.42 -16.05
C MET A 1 -16.04 -14.63 -14.80
N GLU A 2 -17.28 -14.19 -14.56
CA GLU A 2 -17.68 -13.49 -13.32
C GLU A 2 -17.29 -14.24 -12.04
N ASP A 3 -17.43 -15.57 -11.99
CA ASP A 3 -17.08 -16.38 -10.80
C ASP A 3 -15.56 -16.49 -10.50
N ILE A 4 -14.69 -16.08 -11.43
CA ILE A 4 -13.23 -16.20 -11.31
C ILE A 4 -12.58 -14.83 -11.11
N LEU A 5 -13.29 -13.76 -11.47
CA LEU A 5 -12.79 -12.40 -11.29
C LEU A 5 -12.93 -11.97 -9.83
N PRO A 6 -11.86 -11.43 -9.20
CA PRO A 6 -11.95 -10.83 -7.88
C PRO A 6 -13.07 -9.77 -7.83
N LYS A 7 -13.85 -9.79 -6.75
CA LYS A 7 -14.99 -8.88 -6.54
C LYS A 7 -14.57 -7.41 -6.62
N TRP A 8 -13.38 -7.06 -6.15
CA TRP A 8 -12.87 -5.69 -6.23
C TRP A 8 -12.72 -5.19 -7.68
N ILE A 9 -12.35 -6.07 -8.62
CA ILE A 9 -12.26 -5.72 -10.05
C ILE A 9 -13.66 -5.45 -10.62
N SER A 10 -14.64 -6.28 -10.24
CA SER A 10 -16.05 -6.09 -10.64
C SER A 10 -16.61 -4.78 -10.10
N ILE A 11 -16.28 -4.42 -8.84
CA ILE A 11 -16.68 -3.14 -8.24
C ILE A 11 -16.13 -1.96 -9.06
N LEU A 12 -14.84 -1.96 -9.39
CA LEU A 12 -14.25 -0.85 -10.15
C LEU A 12 -14.74 -0.78 -11.60
N SER A 13 -15.15 -1.92 -12.16
CA SER A 13 -15.67 -2.00 -13.52
C SER A 13 -17.14 -1.56 -13.62
N ASP A 14 -17.86 -1.52 -12.50
CA ASP A 14 -19.28 -1.15 -12.45
C ASP A 14 -19.50 0.30 -12.96
N ASP A 15 -20.53 0.49 -13.80
CA ASP A 15 -20.85 1.79 -14.39
C ASP A 15 -21.30 2.82 -13.36
N SER A 16 -21.71 2.40 -12.18
CA SER A 16 -22.09 3.29 -11.10
C SER A 16 -20.88 3.83 -10.33
N VAL A 17 -19.70 3.21 -10.44
CA VAL A 17 -18.43 3.74 -9.90
C VAL A 17 -17.77 4.57 -10.98
N GLN A 18 -17.52 5.85 -10.78
CA GLN A 18 -16.97 6.75 -11.79
C GLN A 18 -15.81 7.61 -11.28
N ASN A 19 -15.85 8.00 -10.00
CA ASN A 19 -14.89 8.93 -9.41
C ASN A 19 -14.22 8.27 -8.21
N ILE A 20 -12.95 7.89 -8.40
CA ILE A 20 -12.18 7.12 -7.43
C ILE A 20 -11.22 8.06 -6.70
N LEU A 21 -11.30 8.06 -5.38
CA LEU A 21 -10.25 8.57 -4.51
C LEU A 21 -9.33 7.41 -4.12
N LEU A 22 -8.04 7.54 -4.37
CA LEU A 22 -7.02 6.60 -3.92
C LEU A 22 -6.10 7.29 -2.92
N THR A 23 -5.87 6.68 -1.77
CA THR A 23 -4.92 7.17 -0.77
C THR A 23 -3.92 6.08 -0.38
N GLY A 24 -2.74 6.46 0.09
CA GLY A 24 -1.90 5.52 0.83
C GLY A 24 -2.60 5.09 2.12
N CYS A 25 -2.55 3.79 2.44
CA CYS A 25 -2.82 3.26 3.77
C CYS A 25 -1.48 3.26 4.49
N GLY A 26 -1.31 4.16 5.44
CA GLY A 26 0.00 4.45 5.99
C GLY A 26 0.56 5.75 5.44
N GLY A 27 1.89 5.83 5.36
CA GLY A 27 2.60 7.06 5.04
C GLY A 27 3.80 6.84 4.12
N GLY A 28 4.32 7.93 3.57
CA GLY A 28 5.48 7.89 2.70
C GLY A 28 5.18 7.30 1.33
N PHE A 29 5.44 6.00 1.15
CA PHE A 29 5.45 5.36 -0.18
C PHE A 29 4.19 4.60 -0.54
N ASP A 30 3.24 4.36 0.38
CA ASP A 30 2.17 3.39 0.11
C ASP A 30 1.30 3.78 -1.08
N PHE A 31 1.03 5.08 -1.26
CA PHE A 31 0.31 5.59 -2.43
C PHE A 31 1.00 5.25 -3.76
N THR A 32 2.33 5.06 -3.78
CA THR A 32 3.07 4.74 -5.02
C THR A 32 2.72 3.36 -5.57
N ASN A 33 2.24 2.45 -4.72
CA ASN A 33 1.76 1.13 -5.14
C ASN A 33 0.54 1.24 -6.07
N ALA A 34 -0.13 2.41 -6.12
CA ALA A 34 -1.18 2.69 -7.07
C ALA A 34 -0.73 2.59 -8.53
N LEU A 35 0.55 2.82 -8.84
CA LEU A 35 1.08 2.69 -10.21
C LEU A 35 0.77 1.32 -10.81
N LEU A 36 0.72 0.28 -9.98
CA LEU A 36 0.43 -1.09 -10.39
C LEU A 36 -1.00 -1.26 -10.96
N MET A 37 -1.93 -0.36 -10.62
CA MET A 37 -3.33 -0.43 -11.06
C MET A 37 -3.81 0.76 -11.89
N ILE A 38 -3.07 1.88 -11.94
CA ILE A 38 -3.51 3.07 -12.67
C ILE A 38 -3.80 2.80 -14.16
N PRO A 39 -2.97 2.06 -14.91
CA PRO A 39 -3.29 1.74 -16.31
C PRO A 39 -4.64 1.02 -16.46
N PHE A 40 -5.02 0.19 -15.48
CA PHE A 40 -6.31 -0.47 -15.45
C PHE A 40 -7.46 0.52 -15.19
N ILE A 41 -7.29 1.45 -14.22
CA ILE A 41 -8.27 2.51 -13.92
C ILE A 41 -8.49 3.43 -15.13
N PHE A 42 -7.42 3.87 -15.79
CA PHE A 42 -7.51 4.72 -16.97
C PHE A 42 -8.16 4.01 -18.16
N LYS A 43 -7.90 2.70 -18.35
CA LYS A 43 -8.58 1.90 -19.38
C LYS A 43 -10.09 1.87 -19.16
N MET A 44 -10.56 1.87 -17.91
CA MET A 44 -11.97 1.95 -17.55
C MET A 44 -12.55 3.37 -17.64
N LYS A 45 -11.72 4.37 -17.99
CA LYS A 45 -12.10 5.79 -18.11
C LYS A 45 -12.73 6.36 -16.84
N LYS A 46 -12.27 5.89 -15.68
CA LYS A 46 -12.70 6.39 -14.38
C LYS A 46 -11.84 7.58 -13.99
N LYS A 47 -12.45 8.59 -13.38
CA LYS A 47 -11.72 9.74 -12.85
C LYS A 47 -10.95 9.30 -11.61
N LEU A 48 -9.67 9.68 -11.53
CA LEU A 48 -8.79 9.29 -10.44
C LEU A 48 -8.25 10.51 -9.71
N ILE A 49 -8.42 10.52 -8.39
CA ILE A 49 -7.84 11.48 -7.48
C ILE A 49 -6.96 10.72 -6.50
N ILE A 50 -5.71 11.15 -6.35
CA ILE A 50 -4.74 10.50 -5.46
C ILE A 50 -4.36 11.44 -4.33
N VAL A 51 -4.28 10.89 -3.12
CA VAL A 51 -3.77 11.59 -1.95
C VAL A 51 -2.61 10.79 -1.36
N SER A 52 -1.44 11.41 -1.28
CA SER A 52 -0.28 10.90 -0.56
C SER A 52 -0.31 11.40 0.88
N ASN A 53 0.01 10.52 1.83
CA ASN A 53 0.33 10.86 3.21
C ASN A 53 1.85 10.97 3.34
N SER A 54 2.42 12.12 2.97
CA SER A 54 3.87 12.31 2.87
C SER A 54 4.54 12.33 4.26
N PHE A 55 5.75 11.75 4.35
CA PHE A 55 6.66 11.96 5.48
C PHE A 55 7.47 13.26 5.37
N SER A 56 7.23 14.04 4.31
CA SER A 56 7.83 15.36 4.14
C SER A 56 7.08 16.47 4.85
N THR A 57 7.80 17.45 5.38
CA THR A 57 7.19 18.70 5.88
C THR A 57 6.62 19.51 4.73
N ILE A 58 5.29 19.55 4.61
CA ILE A 58 4.58 20.06 3.43
C ILE A 58 4.91 21.53 3.16
N ASN A 59 4.95 22.36 4.20
CA ASN A 59 5.23 23.79 4.11
C ASN A 59 6.61 24.10 3.47
N SER A 60 7.63 23.32 3.80
CA SER A 60 9.00 23.56 3.34
C SER A 60 9.30 22.85 2.04
N THR A 61 8.90 21.57 1.92
CA THR A 61 9.22 20.75 0.75
C THR A 61 8.41 21.19 -0.48
N TYR A 62 7.17 21.62 -0.28
CA TYR A 62 6.22 21.95 -1.35
C TYR A 62 5.83 23.43 -1.36
N LYS A 63 6.75 24.32 -0.97
CA LYS A 63 6.50 25.76 -0.85
C LYS A 63 5.92 26.40 -2.13
N ASP A 64 6.37 25.93 -3.30
CA ASP A 64 6.00 26.47 -4.62
C ASP A 64 4.74 25.79 -5.20
N TYR A 65 4.10 24.89 -4.46
CA TYR A 65 2.84 24.25 -4.83
C TYR A 65 1.64 24.96 -4.20
N GLU A 66 0.49 24.84 -4.85
CA GLU A 66 -0.76 25.44 -4.39
C GLU A 66 -1.20 24.81 -3.05
N THR A 67 -1.47 25.65 -2.05
CA THR A 67 -2.13 25.21 -0.80
C THR A 67 -3.61 25.00 -1.05
N VAL A 68 -4.08 23.77 -0.83
CA VAL A 68 -5.50 23.42 -1.00
C VAL A 68 -6.21 23.16 0.33
N PHE A 69 -5.43 22.95 1.40
CA PHE A 69 -5.93 22.78 2.76
C PHE A 69 -4.90 23.27 3.78
N SER A 70 -5.38 23.97 4.80
CA SER A 70 -4.57 24.59 5.85
C SER A 70 -5.38 24.69 7.14
N ASN A 71 -4.68 24.72 8.27
CA ASN A 71 -5.25 25.21 9.52
C ASN A 71 -4.81 26.66 9.76
N GLU A 72 -5.09 27.21 10.94
CA GLU A 72 -4.75 28.60 11.29
C GLU A 72 -3.24 28.90 11.25
N THR A 73 -2.37 27.89 11.35
CA THR A 73 -0.92 28.08 11.52
C THR A 73 -0.07 27.56 10.37
N ARG A 74 -0.59 26.65 9.52
CA ARG A 74 0.20 26.02 8.44
C ARG A 74 -0.66 25.43 7.31
N ALA A 75 -0.04 25.27 6.13
CA ALA A 75 -0.58 24.39 5.10
C ALA A 75 -0.45 22.92 5.55
N LEU A 76 -1.47 22.14 5.20
CA LEU A 76 -1.60 20.73 5.54
C LEU A 76 -1.73 19.87 4.28
N ALA A 77 -2.22 20.42 3.17
CA ALA A 77 -2.22 19.75 1.88
C ALA A 77 -1.86 20.68 0.72
N LYS A 78 -1.14 20.12 -0.25
CA LYS A 78 -0.68 20.79 -1.47
C LYS A 78 -1.10 20.01 -2.70
N LYS A 79 -1.51 20.72 -3.76
CA LYS A 79 -1.76 20.09 -5.07
C LYS A 79 -0.44 19.93 -5.83
N ILE A 80 -0.12 18.70 -6.22
CA ILE A 80 1.11 18.34 -6.92
C ILE A 80 0.83 18.29 -8.43
N VAL A 81 1.75 18.87 -9.20
CA VAL A 81 1.65 18.97 -10.66
C VAL A 81 2.97 18.52 -11.31
N PRO A 82 2.93 17.94 -12.53
CA PRO A 82 4.13 17.51 -13.22
C PRO A 82 5.01 18.70 -13.67
N GLY A 83 6.26 18.41 -14.03
CA GLY A 83 7.16 19.37 -14.69
C GLY A 83 7.78 20.48 -13.83
N LYS A 84 7.42 20.60 -12.54
CA LYS A 84 8.15 21.46 -11.59
C LYS A 84 9.50 20.84 -11.21
N ASP A 85 10.50 21.65 -10.87
CA ASP A 85 11.77 21.10 -10.41
C ASP A 85 11.63 20.41 -9.05
N LYS A 86 12.31 19.27 -8.89
CA LYS A 86 12.47 18.60 -7.60
C LYS A 86 13.67 19.22 -6.87
N PRO A 87 13.54 19.60 -5.58
CA PRO A 87 14.71 19.97 -4.79
C PRO A 87 15.68 18.79 -4.71
N ASN A 88 16.97 19.01 -4.99
CA ASN A 88 18.00 17.96 -5.09
C ASN A 88 18.09 17.01 -3.86
N SER A 89 17.62 17.44 -2.68
CA SER A 89 17.70 16.69 -1.42
C SER A 89 16.35 16.39 -0.75
N GLY A 90 15.21 16.67 -1.40
CA GLY A 90 13.89 16.53 -0.79
C GLY A 90 13.26 15.14 -0.93
N TYR A 91 12.78 14.56 0.17
CA TYR A 91 11.85 13.41 0.15
C TYR A 91 10.55 13.84 -0.52
N MET A 92 10.35 13.45 -1.78
CA MET A 92 9.22 13.92 -2.60
C MET A 92 8.84 12.85 -3.64
N PRO A 93 8.44 11.64 -3.20
CA PRO A 93 8.01 10.56 -4.10
C PRO A 93 6.84 10.99 -4.99
N GLU A 94 5.98 11.89 -4.52
CA GLU A 94 4.81 12.43 -5.21
C GLU A 94 5.18 13.09 -6.53
N LYS A 95 6.35 13.73 -6.58
CA LYS A 95 6.82 14.37 -7.82
C LYS A 95 7.29 13.35 -8.84
N ILE A 96 8.08 12.37 -8.40
CA ILE A 96 8.54 11.28 -9.27
C ILE A 96 7.32 10.53 -9.82
N PHE A 97 6.35 10.25 -8.95
CA PHE A 97 5.08 9.61 -9.30
C PHE A 97 4.30 10.37 -10.37
N ILE A 98 4.04 11.68 -10.17
CA ILE A 98 3.23 12.45 -11.14
C ILE A 98 3.95 12.62 -12.48
N ASP A 99 5.28 12.73 -12.48
CA ASP A 99 6.06 12.85 -13.71
C ASP A 99 6.01 11.57 -14.54
N ILE A 100 6.16 10.40 -13.90
CA ILE A 100 6.02 9.09 -14.56
C ILE A 100 4.62 8.94 -15.14
N ILE A 101 3.58 9.29 -14.39
CA ILE A 101 2.20 9.25 -14.89
C ILE A 101 2.04 10.15 -16.12
N ASN A 102 2.57 11.37 -16.07
CA ASN A 102 2.49 12.31 -17.18
C ASN A 102 3.31 11.87 -18.41
N GLN A 103 4.40 11.13 -18.21
CA GLN A 103 5.20 10.56 -19.29
C GLN A 103 4.43 9.46 -20.04
N HIS A 104 3.74 8.57 -19.32
CA HIS A 104 2.99 7.46 -19.94
C HIS A 104 1.57 7.85 -20.39
N PHE A 105 0.97 8.84 -19.75
CA PHE A 105 -0.40 9.29 -20.00
C PHE A 105 -0.48 10.83 -20.04
N PRO A 106 0.11 11.53 -21.03
CA PRO A 106 0.19 13.00 -21.03
C PRO A 106 -1.16 13.74 -21.05
N GLU A 107 -2.23 13.07 -21.50
CA GLU A 107 -3.59 13.63 -21.56
C GLU A 107 -4.46 13.22 -20.35
N ASN A 108 -3.87 12.61 -19.32
CA ASN A 108 -4.61 12.22 -18.11
C ASN A 108 -5.17 13.44 -17.37
N ASP A 109 -6.30 13.26 -16.68
CA ASP A 109 -6.94 14.25 -15.84
C ASP A 109 -6.79 13.95 -14.33
N MET A 110 -5.82 13.09 -13.98
CA MET A 110 -5.59 12.68 -12.60
C MET A 110 -5.09 13.85 -11.76
N GLU A 111 -5.65 14.00 -10.55
CA GLU A 111 -5.20 14.99 -9.58
C GLU A 111 -4.43 14.31 -8.45
N LEU A 112 -3.25 14.84 -8.10
CA LEU A 112 -2.45 14.36 -6.97
C LEU A 112 -2.34 15.44 -5.88
N TYR A 113 -2.57 15.04 -4.64
CA TYR A 113 -2.40 15.89 -3.47
C TYR A 113 -1.41 15.25 -2.50
N ALA A 114 -0.52 16.05 -1.93
CA ALA A 114 0.36 15.63 -0.85
C ALA A 114 -0.15 16.21 0.47
N THR A 115 -0.31 15.38 1.48
CA THR A 115 -0.60 15.75 2.87
C THR A 115 0.60 15.39 3.76
N GLU A 116 0.61 15.87 5.01
CA GLU A 116 1.67 15.56 5.97
C GLU A 116 1.19 14.50 6.96
N ALA A 117 1.67 13.25 6.86
CA ALA A 117 1.15 12.12 7.62
C ALA A 117 1.05 12.41 9.13
N HIS A 118 2.12 12.92 9.73
CA HIS A 118 2.20 13.20 11.17
C HIS A 118 1.34 14.38 11.64
N TYR A 119 0.82 15.21 10.73
CA TYR A 119 -0.07 16.34 11.06
C TYR A 119 -1.49 16.16 10.54
N MET A 120 -1.82 14.94 10.10
CA MET A 120 -3.13 14.57 9.58
C MET A 120 -3.75 13.44 10.42
N PRO A 121 -4.04 13.66 11.72
CA PRO A 121 -4.81 12.69 12.48
C PRO A 121 -6.19 12.49 11.84
N ALA A 122 -6.84 11.36 12.14
CA ALA A 122 -8.07 10.94 11.46
C ALA A 122 -9.15 12.04 11.33
N PRO A 123 -9.44 12.89 12.35
CA PRO A 123 -10.40 13.98 12.18
C PRO A 123 -10.00 15.00 11.11
N THR A 124 -8.75 15.44 11.10
CA THR A 124 -8.21 16.42 10.15
C THR A 124 -8.12 15.82 8.73
N ALA A 125 -7.68 14.56 8.64
CA ALA A 125 -7.67 13.83 7.38
C ALA A 125 -9.08 13.66 6.81
N THR A 126 -10.06 13.33 7.67
CA THR A 126 -11.47 13.21 7.31
C THR A 126 -12.02 14.54 6.80
N GLU A 127 -11.70 15.66 7.45
CA GLU A 127 -12.15 16.99 7.01
C GLU A 127 -11.65 17.32 5.60
N PHE A 128 -10.35 17.15 5.36
CA PHE A 128 -9.76 17.41 4.04
C PHE A 128 -10.35 16.49 2.97
N LEU A 129 -10.34 15.17 3.21
CA LEU A 129 -10.82 14.21 2.23
C LEU A 129 -12.32 14.33 2.00
N LYS A 130 -13.11 14.72 3.00
CA LYS A 130 -14.54 15.01 2.82
C LYS A 130 -14.76 16.14 1.84
N LYS A 131 -14.03 17.26 2.00
CA LYS A 131 -14.10 18.39 1.07
C LYS A 131 -13.77 17.93 -0.35
N LEU A 132 -12.69 17.16 -0.50
CA LEU A 132 -12.29 16.61 -1.79
C LEU A 132 -13.34 15.67 -2.39
N CYS A 133 -13.94 14.80 -1.56
CA CYS A 133 -15.01 13.89 -1.97
C CYS A 133 -16.24 14.64 -2.49
N GLN A 134 -16.63 15.73 -1.82
CA GLN A 134 -17.74 16.59 -2.26
C GLN A 134 -17.42 17.29 -3.59
N GLU A 135 -16.27 17.96 -3.67
CA GLU A 135 -15.86 18.72 -4.85
C GLU A 135 -15.70 17.85 -6.09
N LYS A 136 -15.23 16.61 -5.92
CA LYS A 136 -14.93 15.68 -7.01
C LYS A 136 -15.99 14.62 -7.22
N SER A 137 -17.08 14.66 -6.43
CA SER A 137 -18.18 13.68 -6.48
C SER A 137 -17.69 12.23 -6.38
N ILE A 138 -16.78 11.97 -5.45
CA ILE A 138 -16.18 10.65 -5.21
C ILE A 138 -17.27 9.65 -4.82
N ASP A 139 -17.27 8.49 -5.47
CA ASP A 139 -18.20 7.39 -5.22
C ASP A 139 -17.50 6.09 -4.77
N CYS A 140 -16.17 6.02 -4.89
CA CYS A 140 -15.36 4.92 -4.41
C CYS A 140 -14.06 5.43 -3.79
N VAL A 141 -13.70 4.89 -2.63
CA VAL A 141 -12.42 5.18 -1.96
C VAL A 141 -11.58 3.91 -1.90
N ILE A 142 -10.33 4.00 -2.34
CA ILE A 142 -9.33 2.95 -2.24
C ILE A 142 -8.23 3.45 -1.31
N THR A 143 -7.85 2.67 -0.32
CA THR A 143 -6.64 2.89 0.47
C THR A 143 -5.67 1.74 0.19
N ILE A 144 -4.44 2.04 -0.19
CA ILE A 144 -3.48 1.03 -0.65
C ILE A 144 -2.27 0.97 0.28
N ASP A 145 -1.94 -0.24 0.71
CA ASP A 145 -0.85 -0.58 1.62
C ASP A 145 0.23 -1.37 0.86
N GLY A 146 1.50 -1.05 1.09
CA GLY A 146 2.62 -1.86 0.61
C GLY A 146 2.81 -3.14 1.41
N GLY A 147 2.39 -3.15 2.67
CA GLY A 147 2.47 -4.26 3.60
C GLY A 147 1.14 -4.98 3.82
N SER A 148 0.94 -5.41 5.04
CA SER A 148 -0.16 -6.18 5.62
C SER A 148 -0.45 -5.79 7.07
N ASP A 149 0.30 -4.85 7.65
CA ASP A 149 0.09 -4.38 9.02
C ASP A 149 -1.22 -3.62 9.19
N SER A 150 -1.74 -3.02 8.13
CA SER A 150 -3.14 -2.55 8.03
C SER A 150 -4.20 -3.63 8.29
N LEU A 151 -3.86 -4.92 8.19
CA LEU A 151 -4.76 -6.04 8.49
C LEU A 151 -4.71 -6.50 9.95
N MET A 152 -3.81 -5.95 10.78
CA MET A 152 -3.64 -6.43 12.15
C MET A 152 -4.85 -6.12 13.01
N LYS A 153 -5.20 -7.07 13.89
CA LYS A 153 -6.31 -6.92 14.84
C LYS A 153 -5.87 -6.20 16.12
N GLY A 154 -4.62 -6.39 16.50
CA GLY A 154 -4.03 -5.96 17.76
C GLY A 154 -3.90 -7.05 18.83
N ASP A 155 -4.25 -8.31 18.53
CA ASP A 155 -4.04 -9.46 19.41
C ASP A 155 -2.87 -10.37 18.96
N GLU A 156 -2.18 -9.99 17.89
CA GLU A 156 -0.98 -10.65 17.39
C GLU A 156 0.25 -10.40 18.28
N TYR A 157 1.25 -11.28 18.27
CA TYR A 157 2.51 -11.09 18.99
C TYR A 157 3.23 -9.78 18.63
N GLU A 158 3.43 -9.55 17.34
CA GLU A 158 3.96 -8.32 16.77
C GLU A 158 3.04 -7.85 15.64
N ILE A 159 2.96 -6.53 15.45
CA ILE A 159 1.97 -5.88 14.57
C ILE A 159 2.59 -4.88 13.58
N ALA A 160 3.93 -4.73 13.56
CA ALA A 160 4.63 -3.72 12.74
C ALA A 160 4.15 -2.27 12.99
N THR A 161 4.01 -1.44 11.94
CA THR A 161 3.92 0.02 11.99
C THR A 161 2.51 0.55 11.75
N ILE A 162 1.54 0.07 12.53
CA ILE A 162 0.10 0.28 12.30
C ILE A 162 -0.47 1.71 12.44
N ALA A 163 0.30 2.68 12.94
CA ALA A 163 -0.29 3.93 13.45
C ALA A 163 -0.92 4.76 12.33
N GLU A 164 -0.17 5.02 11.26
CA GLU A 164 -0.63 5.72 10.07
C GLU A 164 -1.67 4.90 9.27
N ASP A 165 -1.56 3.57 9.26
CA ASP A 165 -2.50 2.65 8.62
C ASP A 165 -3.90 2.74 9.20
N PHE A 166 -4.00 2.65 10.53
CA PHE A 166 -5.31 2.73 11.18
C PHE A 166 -5.91 4.13 11.10
N ILE A 167 -5.08 5.18 11.09
CA ILE A 167 -5.56 6.54 10.77
C ILE A 167 -6.18 6.57 9.38
N SER A 168 -5.53 5.95 8.39
CA SER A 168 -6.00 5.89 7.01
C SER A 168 -7.32 5.11 6.91
N LEU A 169 -7.41 3.92 7.52
CA LEU A 169 -8.62 3.10 7.54
C LEU A 169 -9.80 3.82 8.22
N VAL A 170 -9.57 4.39 9.41
CA VAL A 170 -10.61 5.14 10.14
C VAL A 170 -11.08 6.33 9.32
N THR A 171 -10.17 7.03 8.66
CA THR A 171 -10.53 8.15 7.78
C THR A 171 -11.44 7.68 6.65
N VAL A 172 -11.12 6.57 5.98
CA VAL A 172 -11.98 6.02 4.92
C VAL A 172 -13.35 5.60 5.47
N GLN A 173 -13.42 4.91 6.61
CA GLN A 173 -14.70 4.55 7.24
C GLN A 173 -15.55 5.79 7.58
N ASN A 174 -14.94 6.83 8.12
CA ASN A 174 -15.65 8.08 8.41
C ASN A 174 -16.27 8.68 7.14
N LEU A 175 -15.54 8.67 6.02
CA LEU A 175 -16.06 9.14 4.74
C LEU A 175 -17.23 8.27 4.26
N MET A 176 -17.11 6.94 4.35
CA MET A 176 -18.19 6.01 3.97
C MET A 176 -19.47 6.22 4.79
N HIS A 177 -19.34 6.60 6.06
CA HIS A 177 -20.48 6.76 6.98
C HIS A 177 -21.01 8.21 6.99
N ASP A 178 -20.35 9.14 6.29
CA ASP A 178 -20.82 10.51 6.17
C ASP A 178 -22.00 10.60 5.18
N LYS A 179 -23.18 10.86 5.72
CA LYS A 179 -24.44 10.94 4.95
C LYS A 179 -24.49 12.07 3.91
N SER A 180 -23.54 13.01 3.95
CA SER A 180 -23.41 14.05 2.93
C SER A 180 -22.60 13.60 1.71
N LEU A 181 -21.97 12.44 1.78
CA LEU A 181 -21.23 11.80 0.70
C LEU A 181 -22.03 10.64 0.11
N ASN A 182 -21.75 10.30 -1.15
CA ASN A 182 -22.33 9.15 -1.84
C ASN A 182 -21.26 8.08 -2.13
N ILE A 183 -20.44 7.78 -1.11
CA ILE A 183 -19.40 6.76 -1.23
C ILE A 183 -20.05 5.39 -1.11
N LYS A 184 -19.92 4.60 -2.18
CA LYS A 184 -20.52 3.26 -2.30
C LYS A 184 -19.59 2.20 -1.75
N TYR A 185 -18.28 2.40 -1.91
CA TYR A 185 -17.26 1.41 -1.58
C TYR A 185 -16.06 2.07 -0.93
N GLY A 186 -15.54 1.43 0.12
CA GLY A 186 -14.24 1.69 0.71
C GLY A 186 -13.44 0.41 0.70
N ILE A 187 -12.34 0.40 -0.04
CA ILE A 187 -11.54 -0.79 -0.34
C ILE A 187 -10.13 -0.58 0.21
N LEU A 188 -9.66 -1.49 1.06
CA LEU A 188 -8.25 -1.64 1.39
C LEU A 188 -7.61 -2.58 0.36
N ILE A 189 -6.45 -2.21 -0.19
CA ILE A 189 -5.64 -3.08 -1.04
C ILE A 189 -4.25 -3.24 -0.42
N ALA A 190 -3.90 -4.45 -0.01
CA ALA A 190 -2.56 -4.81 0.45
C ALA A 190 -1.79 -5.48 -0.71
N VAL A 191 -0.58 -5.02 -1.01
CA VAL A 191 0.18 -5.48 -2.19
C VAL A 191 1.36 -6.39 -1.88
N GLY A 192 2.06 -6.12 -0.77
CA GLY A 192 3.28 -6.83 -0.39
C GLY A 192 3.09 -7.62 0.90
N ILE A 193 2.06 -8.47 0.98
CA ILE A 193 1.90 -9.38 2.11
C ILE A 193 3.21 -10.15 2.35
N GLY A 194 3.74 -10.04 3.56
CA GLY A 194 5.04 -10.59 3.96
C GLY A 194 6.19 -9.58 3.98
N ALA A 195 5.99 -8.35 3.50
CA ALA A 195 6.99 -7.28 3.54
C ALA A 195 7.26 -6.79 4.98
N ASP A 196 6.22 -6.64 5.79
CA ASP A 196 6.32 -6.07 7.17
C ASP A 196 6.99 -6.97 8.19
N ARG A 197 7.44 -8.16 7.79
CA ARG A 197 8.32 -8.99 8.63
C ARG A 197 9.54 -8.22 9.13
N VAL A 198 10.05 -7.27 8.34
CA VAL A 198 11.19 -6.44 8.72
C VAL A 198 10.84 -5.45 9.83
N HIS A 199 9.55 -5.26 10.07
CA HIS A 199 8.96 -4.48 11.15
C HIS A 199 8.29 -5.36 12.22
N GLY A 200 8.42 -6.69 12.14
CA GLY A 200 7.95 -7.66 13.14
C GLY A 200 6.61 -8.34 12.83
N ALA A 201 5.85 -7.92 11.82
CA ALA A 201 4.59 -8.62 11.51
C ALA A 201 4.87 -10.03 10.95
N SER A 202 4.30 -11.06 11.59
CA SER A 202 4.48 -12.45 11.13
C SER A 202 3.55 -12.77 9.95
N ASP A 203 4.02 -13.57 8.99
CA ASP A 203 3.18 -13.99 7.86
C ASP A 203 1.96 -14.80 8.33
N ALA A 204 2.13 -15.57 9.39
CA ALA A 204 1.08 -16.35 10.00
C ALA A 204 -0.03 -15.41 10.51
N SER A 205 0.33 -14.30 11.16
CA SER A 205 -0.62 -13.24 11.52
C SER A 205 -1.37 -12.69 10.31
N SER A 206 -0.67 -12.39 9.21
CA SER A 206 -1.28 -11.86 8.00
C SER A 206 -2.25 -12.87 7.37
N LEU A 207 -1.86 -14.15 7.26
CA LEU A 207 -2.76 -15.21 6.78
C LEU A 207 -3.99 -15.41 7.68
N ARG A 208 -3.80 -15.36 9.00
CA ARG A 208 -4.92 -15.43 9.96
C ARG A 208 -5.88 -14.28 9.72
N ALA A 209 -5.36 -13.06 9.54
CA ALA A 209 -6.18 -11.89 9.26
C ALA A 209 -7.00 -12.08 7.98
N ILE A 210 -6.38 -12.57 6.89
CA ILE A 210 -7.08 -12.88 5.63
C ILE A 210 -8.19 -13.91 5.86
N ALA A 211 -7.91 -15.00 6.59
CA ALA A 211 -8.89 -16.05 6.86
C ALA A 211 -10.08 -15.53 7.69
N GLU A 212 -9.80 -14.74 8.72
CA GLU A 212 -10.82 -14.13 9.58
C GLU A 212 -11.68 -13.13 8.79
N LEU A 213 -11.06 -12.25 8.00
CA LEU A 213 -11.77 -11.29 7.14
C LEU A 213 -12.59 -11.98 6.05
N THR A 214 -12.09 -13.09 5.49
CA THR A 214 -12.83 -13.91 4.54
C THR A 214 -14.09 -14.48 5.20
N ARG A 215 -13.97 -15.04 6.41
CA ARG A 215 -15.11 -15.55 7.18
C ARG A 215 -16.13 -14.46 7.51
N MET A 216 -15.68 -13.22 7.71
CA MET A 216 -16.54 -12.06 7.94
C MET A 216 -17.15 -11.48 6.64
N GLY A 217 -16.82 -12.03 5.47
CA GLY A 217 -17.29 -11.52 4.18
C GLY A 217 -16.58 -10.25 3.69
N GLY A 218 -15.46 -9.89 4.33
CA GLY A 218 -14.67 -8.70 4.03
C GLY A 218 -13.61 -8.90 2.96
N PHE A 219 -13.22 -10.14 2.64
CA PHE A 219 -12.26 -10.39 1.57
C PHE A 219 -12.93 -10.23 0.19
N LEU A 220 -12.42 -9.29 -0.61
CA LEU A 220 -12.93 -8.93 -1.94
C LEU A 220 -12.18 -9.65 -3.08
N GLY A 221 -11.31 -10.59 -2.74
CA GLY A 221 -10.52 -11.39 -3.66
C GLY A 221 -9.10 -10.86 -3.87
N SER A 222 -8.30 -11.65 -4.58
CA SER A 222 -6.90 -11.33 -4.89
C SER A 222 -6.53 -11.67 -6.33
N ASN A 223 -5.48 -11.02 -6.84
CA ASN A 223 -4.89 -11.35 -8.13
C ASN A 223 -3.41 -10.95 -8.20
N SER A 224 -2.65 -11.73 -8.95
CA SER A 224 -1.22 -11.49 -9.16
C SER A 224 -0.93 -10.25 -10.00
N ILE A 225 0.20 -9.63 -9.69
CA ILE A 225 0.83 -8.60 -10.51
C ILE A 225 1.69 -9.31 -11.56
N ASN A 226 1.41 -9.02 -12.84
CA ASN A 226 2.21 -9.57 -13.92
C ASN A 226 3.43 -8.69 -14.17
N GLN A 227 4.59 -9.33 -14.32
CA GLN A 227 5.87 -8.67 -14.57
C GLN A 227 5.92 -7.93 -15.92
N ASP A 228 5.08 -8.28 -16.89
CA ASP A 228 4.99 -7.65 -18.21
C ASP A 228 3.92 -6.54 -18.28
N SER A 229 3.27 -6.22 -17.15
CA SER A 229 2.24 -5.19 -17.11
C SER A 229 2.82 -3.78 -17.16
N LEU A 230 2.11 -2.87 -17.82
CA LEU A 230 2.47 -1.44 -17.86
C LEU A 230 2.56 -0.84 -16.45
N GLY A 231 1.67 -1.25 -15.54
CA GLY A 231 1.69 -0.77 -14.15
C GLY A 231 2.97 -1.17 -13.43
N PHE A 232 3.45 -2.40 -13.66
CA PHE A 232 4.72 -2.87 -13.09
C PHE A 232 5.94 -2.18 -13.70
N LYS A 233 5.91 -1.87 -14.99
CA LYS A 233 6.94 -1.04 -15.63
C LYS A 233 7.04 0.35 -14.97
N MET A 234 5.92 1.07 -14.88
CA MET A 234 5.87 2.40 -14.26
C MET A 234 6.32 2.37 -12.79
N TYR A 235 5.92 1.32 -12.06
CA TYR A 235 6.37 1.10 -10.68
C TYR A 235 7.89 0.89 -10.60
N SER A 236 8.47 0.12 -11.53
CA SER A 236 9.91 -0.12 -11.60
C SER A 236 10.69 1.15 -11.93
N GLU A 237 10.19 1.96 -12.86
CA GLU A 237 10.73 3.30 -13.17
C GLU A 237 10.73 4.20 -11.92
N LEU A 238 9.64 4.20 -11.14
CA LEU A 238 9.54 5.00 -9.91
C LEU A 238 10.58 4.58 -8.88
N LEU A 239 10.75 3.28 -8.65
CA LEU A 239 11.71 2.78 -7.67
C LEU A 239 13.16 3.06 -8.11
N LEU A 240 13.46 2.90 -9.40
CA LEU A 240 14.79 3.20 -9.93
C LEU A 240 15.12 4.70 -9.80
N GLU A 241 14.18 5.58 -10.12
CA GLU A 241 14.36 7.02 -9.98
C GLU A 241 14.46 7.42 -8.50
N SER A 242 13.59 6.87 -7.66
CA SER A 242 13.58 7.21 -6.23
C SER A 242 14.88 6.78 -5.56
N LYS A 243 15.47 5.63 -5.93
CA LYS A 243 16.73 5.11 -5.35
C LYS A 243 17.90 6.12 -5.39
N LYS A 244 17.88 7.10 -6.31
CA LYS A 244 18.86 8.20 -6.38
C LYS A 244 18.77 9.19 -5.19
N HIS A 245 17.64 9.19 -4.49
CA HIS A 245 17.30 10.15 -3.43
C HIS A 245 16.88 9.48 -2.12
N PHE A 246 16.04 8.45 -2.19
CA PHE A 246 15.48 7.70 -1.05
C PHE A 246 14.95 6.34 -1.50
N GLN A 247 15.15 5.31 -0.69
CA GLN A 247 14.77 3.94 -1.01
C GLN A 247 13.47 3.55 -0.31
N SER A 248 12.61 2.79 -1.00
CA SER A 248 11.46 2.11 -0.39
C SER A 248 11.80 0.63 -0.20
N ILE A 249 11.93 0.19 1.05
CA ILE A 249 12.23 -1.21 1.38
C ILE A 249 11.05 -2.09 0.93
N VAL A 250 9.84 -1.73 1.35
CA VAL A 250 8.60 -2.44 1.00
C VAL A 250 8.40 -2.49 -0.50
N GLY A 251 8.58 -1.35 -1.19
CA GLY A 251 8.39 -1.32 -2.64
C GLY A 251 9.43 -2.15 -3.40
N SER A 252 10.65 -2.22 -2.88
CA SER A 252 11.67 -3.09 -3.48
C SER A 252 11.37 -4.58 -3.25
N PHE A 253 10.77 -4.96 -2.12
CA PHE A 253 10.28 -6.33 -1.92
C PHE A 253 9.14 -6.70 -2.87
N ILE A 254 8.19 -5.80 -3.07
CA ILE A 254 7.11 -5.98 -4.06
C ILE A 254 7.71 -6.18 -5.46
N ALA A 255 8.65 -5.32 -5.87
CA ALA A 255 9.29 -5.43 -7.17
C ALA A 255 10.12 -6.69 -7.36
N ALA A 256 10.87 -7.11 -6.34
CA ALA A 256 11.63 -8.35 -6.35
C ALA A 256 10.69 -9.58 -6.47
N ALA A 257 9.61 -9.59 -5.70
CA ALA A 257 8.62 -10.68 -5.74
C ALA A 257 7.89 -10.77 -7.09
N ALA A 258 7.58 -9.64 -7.72
CA ALA A 258 6.91 -9.60 -9.02
C ALA A 258 7.75 -10.24 -10.14
N VAL A 259 9.09 -10.25 -10.02
CA VAL A 259 10.00 -10.92 -10.97
C VAL A 259 10.46 -12.29 -10.49
N GLY A 260 9.79 -12.86 -9.49
CA GLY A 260 10.01 -14.22 -9.01
C GLY A 260 11.18 -14.39 -8.04
N GLN A 261 11.68 -13.32 -7.41
CA GLN A 261 12.67 -13.45 -6.34
C GLN A 261 12.01 -13.95 -5.05
N PHE A 262 12.74 -14.79 -4.31
CA PHE A 262 12.30 -15.37 -3.04
C PHE A 262 13.42 -15.41 -2.01
N GLY A 263 13.09 -15.11 -0.75
CA GLY A 263 14.00 -15.24 0.40
C GLY A 263 14.69 -13.93 0.81
N PRO A 264 15.34 -13.92 1.99
CA PRO A 264 15.82 -12.70 2.61
C PRO A 264 16.96 -12.07 1.82
N ALA A 265 16.80 -10.79 1.54
CA ALA A 265 17.83 -9.93 1.04
C ALA A 265 17.61 -8.53 1.66
N TYR A 266 17.69 -8.51 3.01
CA TYR A 266 17.75 -7.30 3.81
C TYR A 266 19.16 -7.18 4.41
N PRO A 267 19.79 -5.99 4.41
CA PRO A 267 19.34 -4.73 3.80
C PRO A 267 19.53 -4.69 2.27
N ASP A 268 20.28 -5.63 1.71
CA ASP A 268 20.63 -5.64 0.29
C ASP A 268 19.80 -6.66 -0.46
N ILE A 269 18.91 -6.20 -1.35
CA ILE A 269 18.22 -7.08 -2.30
C ILE A 269 19.25 -7.56 -3.32
N ARG A 270 19.62 -8.84 -3.24
CA ARG A 270 20.69 -9.42 -4.05
C ARG A 270 20.15 -9.88 -5.41
N PRO A 271 20.88 -9.64 -6.51
CA PRO A 271 20.47 -10.00 -7.86
C PRO A 271 20.19 -11.49 -7.96
N VAL A 272 18.98 -11.91 -8.33
CA VAL A 272 18.68 -13.32 -8.62
C VAL A 272 19.04 -13.65 -10.07
N LYS A 273 19.57 -14.85 -10.32
CA LYS A 273 19.80 -15.36 -11.67
C LYS A 273 18.49 -15.32 -12.46
N VAL A 274 18.50 -14.63 -13.58
CA VAL A 274 17.33 -14.63 -14.46
C VAL A 274 17.27 -15.90 -15.31
N PRO A 275 16.07 -16.44 -15.61
CA PRO A 275 15.94 -17.62 -16.47
C PRO A 275 16.58 -17.42 -17.84
N ARG A 276 17.05 -18.50 -18.49
CA ARG A 276 17.45 -18.44 -19.91
C ARG A 276 16.29 -17.86 -20.75
N ASN A 277 16.58 -16.90 -21.64
CA ASN A 277 15.62 -16.10 -22.42
C ASN A 277 14.86 -15.03 -21.61
N PHE A 278 15.49 -14.41 -20.62
CA PHE A 278 14.86 -13.39 -19.80
C PHE A 278 14.39 -12.15 -20.58
N GLU A 279 15.03 -11.81 -21.71
CA GLU A 279 14.51 -10.80 -22.65
C GLU A 279 13.08 -11.09 -23.14
N ARG A 280 12.63 -12.36 -23.10
CA ARG A 280 11.26 -12.79 -23.44
C ARG A 280 10.31 -12.85 -22.25
N SER A 281 10.79 -12.61 -21.04
CA SER A 281 10.00 -12.70 -19.81
C SER A 281 9.08 -11.49 -19.60
N GLY A 282 9.34 -10.38 -20.29
CA GLY A 282 8.60 -9.13 -20.15
C GLY A 282 8.99 -8.29 -18.94
N VAL A 283 10.04 -8.66 -18.19
CA VAL A 283 10.52 -7.86 -17.07
C VAL A 283 11.06 -6.50 -17.55
N PRO A 284 10.68 -5.37 -16.92
CA PRO A 284 11.12 -4.03 -17.32
C PRO A 284 12.63 -3.83 -17.13
N GLU A 285 13.29 -3.13 -18.06
CA GLU A 285 14.73 -2.76 -17.99
C GLU A 285 15.09 -2.02 -16.70
N GLU A 286 14.14 -1.26 -16.16
CA GLU A 286 14.31 -0.52 -14.92
C GLU A 286 14.43 -1.46 -13.72
N CYS A 287 13.68 -2.56 -13.72
CA CYS A 287 13.75 -3.62 -12.70
C CYS A 287 15.06 -4.41 -12.83
N ILE A 288 15.51 -4.67 -14.06
CA ILE A 288 16.82 -5.27 -14.36
C ILE A 288 17.93 -4.42 -13.75
N THR A 289 17.89 -3.12 -14.00
CA THR A 289 18.86 -2.16 -13.49
C THR A 289 18.78 -2.03 -11.97
N LEU A 290 17.57 -1.99 -11.41
CA LEU A 290 17.31 -1.82 -9.97
C LEU A 290 18.00 -2.93 -9.16
N PHE A 291 17.92 -4.16 -9.66
CA PHE A 291 18.43 -5.36 -8.99
C PHE A 291 19.72 -5.92 -9.60
N ASN A 292 20.29 -5.28 -10.63
CA ASN A 292 21.47 -5.76 -11.37
C ASN A 292 21.31 -7.21 -11.87
N LEU A 293 20.18 -7.50 -12.52
CA LEU A 293 19.87 -8.83 -13.03
C LEU A 293 20.69 -9.13 -14.30
N ASP A 294 21.39 -10.27 -14.34
CA ASP A 294 22.14 -10.72 -15.51
C ASP A 294 21.92 -12.22 -15.82
N GLU A 295 22.13 -12.62 -17.07
CA GLU A 295 21.99 -14.02 -17.50
C GLU A 295 23.07 -14.94 -16.92
N GLU A 296 24.19 -14.36 -16.49
CA GLU A 296 25.35 -15.08 -15.94
C GLU A 296 25.17 -15.42 -14.45
N GLY A 297 24.29 -14.70 -13.74
CA GLY A 297 23.83 -14.86 -12.36
C GLY A 297 24.77 -15.62 -11.44
N ASN A 298 25.51 -14.89 -10.59
CA ASN A 298 26.24 -15.50 -9.46
C ASN A 298 25.34 -16.53 -8.75
N GLU A 299 25.87 -17.74 -8.55
CA GLU A 299 25.13 -18.91 -8.10
C GLU A 299 24.40 -18.63 -6.76
N HIS A 300 23.07 -18.48 -6.82
CA HIS A 300 22.23 -18.37 -5.62
C HIS A 300 22.11 -19.69 -4.83
N ASP A 301 22.59 -20.80 -5.39
CA ASP A 301 22.76 -22.03 -4.60
C ASP A 301 23.86 -21.86 -3.53
N GLU A 302 24.69 -20.79 -3.58
CA GLU A 302 25.68 -20.46 -2.56
C GLU A 302 25.21 -19.47 -1.49
N ILE A 303 24.05 -18.80 -1.67
CA ILE A 303 23.41 -18.19 -0.50
C ILE A 303 22.94 -19.37 0.33
N ASN A 304 23.43 -19.50 1.57
CA ASN A 304 22.91 -20.39 2.61
C ASN A 304 21.43 -20.05 2.97
N ASN A 305 20.57 -19.87 1.96
CA ASN A 305 19.13 -19.99 2.05
C ASN A 305 18.87 -21.45 2.36
N ASN A 306 18.91 -21.80 3.64
CA ASN A 306 18.20 -22.98 4.13
C ASN A 306 16.77 -22.84 3.58
N ARG A 307 16.46 -23.59 2.51
CA ARG A 307 15.18 -23.55 1.81
C ARG A 307 14.09 -23.93 2.82
N ALA A 308 13.49 -22.91 3.45
CA ALA A 308 12.59 -22.99 4.61
C ALA A 308 13.16 -23.80 5.80
N ASP A 309 13.24 -23.19 6.99
CA ASP A 309 13.41 -23.98 8.22
C ASP A 309 12.04 -24.57 8.58
N LYS A 310 12.00 -25.79 9.13
CA LYS A 310 10.75 -26.38 9.63
C LYS A 310 10.10 -25.52 10.72
N SER A 311 10.88 -24.68 11.39
CA SER A 311 10.43 -23.73 12.41
C SER A 311 10.00 -22.38 11.85
N SER A 312 10.13 -22.13 10.53
CA SER A 312 9.78 -20.85 9.92
C SER A 312 8.90 -21.02 8.68
N THR A 313 7.60 -20.75 8.87
CA THR A 313 6.68 -20.54 7.75
C THR A 313 6.99 -19.17 7.15
N TYR A 314 7.74 -19.15 6.04
CA TYR A 314 8.02 -17.92 5.30
C TYR A 314 7.06 -17.75 4.13
N ILE A 315 6.22 -16.72 4.21
CA ILE A 315 5.65 -16.05 3.05
C ILE A 315 6.48 -14.80 2.82
N TRP A 316 7.66 -14.95 2.21
CA TRP A 316 8.15 -13.85 1.36
C TRP A 316 7.00 -13.43 0.44
N PRO A 317 6.81 -12.20 -0.08
CA PRO A 317 5.68 -11.97 -0.98
C PRO A 317 5.74 -13.00 -2.12
N ILE A 318 4.92 -14.06 -2.02
CA ILE A 318 4.97 -15.24 -2.89
C ILE A 318 4.16 -14.75 -4.07
N MET A 319 4.87 -14.12 -5.00
CA MET A 319 4.32 -13.28 -6.06
C MET A 319 3.68 -12.02 -5.47
N ALA A 320 4.06 -10.84 -5.94
CA ALA A 320 3.33 -9.64 -5.57
C ALA A 320 1.88 -9.79 -6.06
N GLN A 321 0.91 -9.63 -5.16
CA GLN A 321 -0.51 -9.78 -5.47
C GLN A 321 -1.28 -8.64 -4.83
N PHE A 322 -2.35 -8.21 -5.48
CA PHE A 322 -3.34 -7.37 -4.82
C PHE A 322 -4.20 -8.26 -3.94
N TYR A 323 -4.33 -7.94 -2.66
CA TYR A 323 -5.33 -8.49 -1.75
C TYR A 323 -6.29 -7.38 -1.35
N ALA A 324 -7.55 -7.48 -1.77
CA ALA A 324 -8.54 -6.45 -1.52
C ALA A 324 -9.49 -6.81 -0.38
N PHE A 325 -9.83 -5.85 0.46
CA PHE A 325 -10.72 -6.00 1.62
C PHE A 325 -11.70 -4.84 1.73
N ASP A 326 -12.89 -5.10 2.28
CA ASP A 326 -13.84 -4.07 2.67
C ASP A 326 -13.36 -3.37 3.95
N VAL A 327 -13.19 -2.05 3.91
CA VAL A 327 -12.65 -1.26 5.02
C VAL A 327 -13.51 -1.35 6.28
N ASN A 328 -14.84 -1.43 6.14
CA ASN A 328 -15.71 -1.56 7.32
C ASN A 328 -15.47 -2.88 8.03
N VAL A 329 -15.32 -3.97 7.28
CA VAL A 329 -15.10 -5.30 7.85
C VAL A 329 -13.71 -5.41 8.48
N VAL A 330 -12.70 -4.76 7.88
CA VAL A 330 -11.36 -4.66 8.48
C VAL A 330 -11.43 -3.97 9.85
N LEU A 331 -12.11 -2.82 9.92
CA LEU A 331 -12.23 -2.08 11.18
C LEU A 331 -13.18 -2.73 12.20
N GLU A 332 -14.22 -3.44 11.76
CA GLU A 332 -15.07 -4.23 12.65
C GLU A 332 -14.29 -5.36 13.32
N ARG A 333 -13.33 -5.96 12.60
CA ARG A 333 -12.41 -6.96 13.16
C ARG A 333 -11.38 -6.34 14.11
N CYS A 334 -10.91 -5.13 13.80
CA CYS A 334 -9.79 -4.49 14.48
C CYS A 334 -10.14 -4.06 15.91
N LEU A 335 -9.38 -4.54 16.90
CA LEU A 335 -9.56 -4.09 18.29
C LEU A 335 -9.04 -2.67 18.46
N LEU A 336 -7.96 -2.32 17.78
CA LEU A 336 -7.21 -1.08 17.94
C LEU A 336 -7.78 0.11 17.16
N GLY A 337 -8.83 -0.10 16.36
CA GLY A 337 -9.42 0.97 15.53
C GLY A 337 -9.92 2.17 16.35
N GLU A 338 -10.38 1.95 17.58
CA GLU A 338 -10.81 3.03 18.48
C GLU A 338 -9.65 3.94 18.91
N ASP A 339 -8.43 3.40 19.07
CA ASP A 339 -7.27 4.21 19.43
C ASP A 339 -6.91 5.19 18.30
N ALA A 340 -7.14 4.81 17.03
CA ALA A 340 -6.89 5.67 15.88
C ALA A 340 -7.97 6.74 15.63
N LYS A 341 -9.16 6.61 16.23
CA LYS A 341 -10.22 7.63 16.18
C LYS A 341 -9.93 8.86 17.05
N GLY A 342 -8.95 8.77 17.94
CA GLY A 342 -8.58 9.84 18.85
C GLY A 342 -8.14 11.14 18.16
N ARG A 343 -8.37 12.28 18.82
CA ARG A 343 -7.97 13.61 18.33
C ARG A 343 -6.47 13.72 18.01
N PHE A 344 -5.65 12.92 18.68
CA PHE A 344 -4.19 12.92 18.56
C PHE A 344 -3.67 11.72 17.72
N GLY A 345 -4.56 11.01 17.01
CA GLY A 345 -4.20 9.76 16.30
C GLY A 345 -4.04 8.58 17.25
N TYR A 346 -3.45 7.48 16.76
CA TYR A 346 -3.22 6.25 17.51
C TYR A 346 -2.45 6.48 18.82
N GLN A 347 -2.96 5.98 19.95
CA GLN A 347 -2.41 6.22 21.30
C GLN A 347 -1.85 4.97 21.99
N ASP A 348 -1.83 3.80 21.31
CA ASP A 348 -1.27 2.54 21.84
C ASP A 348 -1.84 2.07 23.19
N THR A 349 -2.98 2.63 23.60
CA THR A 349 -3.49 2.46 24.96
C THR A 349 -4.19 1.12 25.11
N LEU A 350 -4.94 0.71 24.08
CA LEU A 350 -5.64 -0.56 24.08
C LEU A 350 -4.68 -1.73 23.87
N ARG A 351 -3.66 -1.57 23.03
CA ARG A 351 -2.62 -2.59 22.83
C ARG A 351 -1.92 -2.94 24.14
N ARG A 352 -1.50 -1.94 24.92
CA ARG A 352 -0.92 -2.16 26.26
C ARG A 352 -1.87 -2.87 27.23
N LYS A 353 -3.18 -2.65 27.12
CA LYS A 353 -4.16 -3.39 27.94
C LYS A 353 -4.26 -4.87 27.53
N LEU A 354 -4.11 -5.16 26.23
CA LEU A 354 -4.08 -6.55 25.74
C LEU A 354 -2.81 -7.27 26.20
N GLU A 355 -1.66 -6.59 26.19
CA GLU A 355 -0.39 -7.07 26.76
C GLU A 355 -0.54 -7.42 28.24
N LEU A 356 -1.10 -6.50 29.03
CA LEU A 356 -1.29 -6.70 30.48
C LEU A 356 -2.32 -7.77 30.85
N SER A 357 -3.11 -8.27 29.89
CA SER A 357 -4.15 -9.29 30.12
C SER A 357 -3.83 -10.64 29.49
N ASP A 358 -2.60 -10.85 29.02
CA ASP A 358 -2.13 -12.07 28.35
C ASP A 358 -3.03 -12.49 27.18
N ARG A 359 -3.63 -11.50 26.48
CA ARG A 359 -4.50 -11.71 25.32
C ARG A 359 -3.76 -11.67 23.98
N ILE A 360 -2.44 -11.50 24.04
CA ILE A 360 -1.58 -11.56 22.86
C ILE A 360 -1.25 -13.02 22.58
N LEU A 361 -1.56 -13.42 21.35
CA LEU A 361 -1.34 -14.77 20.87
C LEU A 361 0.05 -14.87 20.22
N SER A 362 0.80 -15.93 20.55
CA SER A 362 2.07 -16.20 19.85
C SER A 362 1.82 -16.59 18.39
N PRO A 363 2.80 -16.39 17.47
CA PRO A 363 2.63 -16.78 16.07
C PRO A 363 2.33 -18.28 15.88
N GLU A 364 2.75 -19.13 16.83
CA GLU A 364 2.56 -20.59 16.84
C GLU A 364 1.21 -21.02 17.44
N SER A 365 0.39 -20.09 17.92
CA SER A 365 -0.93 -20.40 18.51
C SER A 365 -1.99 -20.85 17.51
N PHE A 366 -1.61 -21.09 16.25
CA PHE A 366 -2.49 -21.78 15.31
C PHE A 366 -2.84 -23.15 15.88
N PRO A 367 -4.12 -23.56 15.82
CA PRO A 367 -4.49 -24.90 16.24
C PRO A 367 -3.65 -25.90 15.44
N THR A 368 -2.76 -26.62 16.12
CA THR A 368 -2.14 -27.81 15.56
C THR A 368 -3.26 -28.81 15.37
N PHE A 369 -3.42 -29.32 14.15
CA PHE A 369 -4.25 -30.50 13.96
C PHE A 369 -3.54 -31.63 14.71
N ASP A 370 -4.04 -31.96 15.89
CA ASP A 370 -3.69 -33.22 16.54
C ASP A 370 -4.27 -34.32 15.66
N PHE A 371 -3.41 -34.92 14.85
CA PHE A 371 -3.75 -36.14 14.14
C PHE A 371 -3.68 -37.26 15.17
N ASP A 372 -4.82 -37.56 15.80
CA ASP A 372 -5.03 -38.79 16.58
C ASP A 372 -4.84 -40.06 15.73
#